data_AF-A0A7X3K1W7-F1
#
_entry.id   AF-A0A7X3K1W7-F1
#
_cell.length_a   1.000
_cell.length_b   1.000
_cell.length_c   1.000
_cell.angle_alpha   90.00
_cell.angle_beta   90.00
_cell.angle_gamma   90.00
#
_symmetry.space_group_name_H-M   'P 1'
#
loop_
_entity.id
_entity.type
_entity.pdbx_description
1 polymer ?
#
loop_
_entity_poly.entity_id
_entity_poly.type
_entity_poly.pdbx_seq_one_letter_code
_entity_poly.pdbx_strand_id
1 'polypeptide(L)'
;MCQESELALSLLEQAVDLAGVGDNTAAAAFYTLNLGFAHSKMAESAAKLDEDERLAEQRALAIAQSTAAAGLTEGAGDLWTLRVALCNGPEFLSAVCRNDVAIALLDRWTKLPGEASPSLRAHHLYTLGWSAARWVNIARQRQHARTSWRWRRRLDRSTIRSMLPKR
;
A
#
# COMPACT_ATOMS: atom_id res chain seq x y z
N MET A 1 -5.80 9.29 17.33
CA MET A 1 -4.35 9.54 17.16
C MET A 1 -4.16 11.05 17.03
N CYS A 2 -3.03 11.59 17.52
CA CYS A 2 -2.72 13.02 17.45
C CYS A 2 -2.73 13.51 15.99
N GLN A 3 -3.27 14.71 15.73
CA GLN A 3 -3.25 15.31 14.38
C GLN A 3 -1.85 15.85 13.99
N GLU A 4 -0.91 15.87 14.95
CA GLU A 4 0.47 16.33 14.77
C GLU A 4 1.38 15.19 14.28
N SER A 5 1.18 14.75 13.02
CA SER A 5 1.92 13.61 12.47
C SER A 5 3.42 13.88 12.34
N GLU A 6 3.81 15.13 12.06
CA GLU A 6 5.22 15.54 11.99
C GLU A 6 5.89 15.51 13.37
N LEU A 7 5.19 15.94 14.42
CA LEU A 7 5.71 15.84 15.78
C LEU A 7 5.85 14.39 16.24
N ALA A 8 4.92 13.52 15.80
CA ALA A 8 4.96 12.10 16.12
C ALA A 8 6.17 11.40 15.47
N LEU A 9 6.63 11.84 14.29
CA LEU A 9 7.74 11.20 13.59
C LEU A 9 9.01 11.16 14.43
N SER A 10 9.48 12.32 14.91
CA SER A 10 10.75 12.38 15.65
C SER A 10 10.74 11.54 16.94
N LEU A 11 9.58 11.46 17.59
CA LEU A 11 9.40 10.62 18.78
C LEU A 11 9.40 9.13 18.43
N LEU A 12 8.77 8.75 17.32
CA LEU A 12 8.71 7.38 16.86
C LEU A 12 10.07 6.89 16.34
N GLU A 13 10.84 7.73 15.66
CA GLU A 13 12.21 7.45 15.22
C GLU A 13 13.11 7.16 16.44
N GLN A 14 13.08 8.04 17.44
CA GLN A 14 13.81 7.82 18.70
C GLN A 14 13.35 6.55 19.42
N ALA A 15 12.06 6.24 19.40
CA ALA A 15 11.53 5.03 20.02
C ALA A 15 11.99 3.75 19.29
N VAL A 16 12.09 3.77 17.96
CA VAL A 16 12.67 2.67 17.18
C VAL A 16 14.14 2.47 17.54
N ASP A 17 14.93 3.54 17.60
CA ASP A 17 16.35 3.47 17.94
C ASP A 17 16.57 2.91 19.36
N LEU A 18 15.81 3.40 20.34
CA LEU A 18 15.88 2.92 21.72
C LEU A 18 15.45 1.45 21.84
N ALA A 19 14.41 1.04 21.11
CA ALA A 19 13.99 -0.36 21.08
C ALA A 19 15.06 -1.26 20.45
N GLY A 20 15.78 -0.76 19.43
CA GLY A 20 16.92 -1.43 18.81
C GLY A 20 18.09 -1.61 19.79
N VAL A 21 18.49 -0.56 20.51
CA VAL A 21 19.53 -0.63 21.55
C VAL A 21 19.17 -1.64 22.65
N GLY A 22 17.88 -1.76 22.98
CA GLY A 22 17.39 -2.69 23.98
C GLY A 22 17.07 -4.10 23.46
N ASP A 23 17.39 -4.43 22.20
CA ASP A 23 17.03 -5.69 21.53
C ASP A 23 15.53 -6.07 21.66
N ASN A 24 14.65 -5.07 21.80
CA ASN A 24 13.22 -5.27 21.95
C ASN A 24 12.53 -5.24 20.58
N THR A 25 12.58 -6.37 19.87
CA THR A 25 12.05 -6.50 18.52
C THR A 25 10.54 -6.22 18.44
N ALA A 26 9.75 -6.58 19.46
CA ALA A 26 8.31 -6.31 19.48
C ALA A 26 8.03 -4.81 19.54
N ALA A 27 8.72 -4.08 20.43
CA ALA A 27 8.60 -2.63 20.52
C ALA A 27 9.10 -1.95 19.25
N ALA A 28 10.25 -2.38 18.71
CA ALA A 28 10.77 -1.85 17.45
C ALA A 28 9.76 -2.03 16.31
N ALA A 29 9.12 -3.20 16.21
CA ALA A 29 8.09 -3.46 15.21
C ALA A 29 6.86 -2.56 15.40
N PHE A 30 6.40 -2.39 16.64
CA PHE A 30 5.26 -1.54 16.96
C PHE A 30 5.53 -0.06 16.62
N TYR A 31 6.71 0.47 16.96
CA TYR A 31 7.05 1.86 16.63
C TYR A 31 7.25 2.05 15.12
N THR A 32 7.89 1.10 14.46
CA THR A 32 8.05 1.08 12.99
C THR A 32 6.69 1.08 12.28
N LEU A 33 5.73 0.29 12.77
CA LEU A 33 4.36 0.29 12.25
C LEU A 33 3.71 1.68 12.35
N ASN A 34 3.91 2.36 13.48
CA ASN A 34 3.35 3.69 13.71
C ASN A 34 4.05 4.78 12.87
N LEU A 35 5.34 4.64 12.55
CA LEU A 35 6.00 5.49 11.55
C LEU A 35 5.29 5.38 10.19
N GLY A 36 4.96 4.15 9.77
CA GLY A 36 4.22 3.92 8.54
C GLY A 36 2.86 4.63 8.52
N PHE A 37 2.15 4.63 9.65
CA PHE A 37 0.88 5.36 9.78
C PHE A 37 1.06 6.89 9.81
N ALA A 38 2.11 7.41 10.47
CA ALA A 38 2.41 8.84 10.46
C ALA A 38 2.65 9.35 9.03
N HIS A 39 3.47 8.62 8.26
CA HIS A 39 3.69 8.93 6.84
C HIS A 39 2.40 8.84 6.01
N SER A 40 1.49 7.90 6.30
CA SER A 40 0.22 7.84 5.58
C SER A 40 -0.66 9.08 5.86
N LYS A 41 -0.63 9.61 7.07
CA LYS A 41 -1.32 10.87 7.41
C LYS A 41 -0.69 12.09 6.77
N MET A 42 0.64 12.13 6.67
CA MET A 42 1.32 13.17 5.90
C MET A 42 1.01 13.07 4.40
N ALA A 43 0.88 11.86 3.85
CA ALA A 43 0.41 11.66 2.47
C ALA A 43 -1.03 12.15 2.29
N GLU A 44 -1.94 11.90 3.23
CA GLU A 44 -3.31 12.46 3.18
C GLU A 44 -3.30 14.00 3.18
N SER A 45 -2.42 14.63 3.97
CA SER A 45 -2.27 16.09 4.00
C SER A 45 -1.68 16.62 2.69
N ALA A 46 -0.60 16.03 2.18
CA ALA A 46 0.01 16.42 0.90
C ALA A 46 -1.00 16.31 -0.26
N ALA A 47 -1.84 15.27 -0.28
CA ALA A 47 -2.90 15.12 -1.28
C ALA A 47 -3.98 16.21 -1.20
N LYS A 48 -4.25 16.77 -0.02
CA LYS A 48 -5.20 17.89 0.14
C LYS A 48 -4.61 19.23 -0.29
N LEU A 49 -3.29 19.32 -0.34
CA LEU A 49 -2.52 20.51 -0.72
C LEU A 49 -2.00 20.43 -2.16
N ASP A 50 -2.37 19.38 -2.90
CA ASP A 50 -1.89 19.09 -4.27
C ASP A 50 -0.35 19.05 -4.37
N GLU A 51 0.33 18.60 -3.31
CA GLU A 51 1.79 18.44 -3.25
C GLU A 51 2.20 17.05 -3.77
N ASP A 52 2.16 16.86 -5.10
CA ASP A 52 2.33 15.55 -5.74
C ASP A 52 3.66 14.83 -5.40
N GLU A 53 4.78 15.57 -5.35
CA GLU A 53 6.09 14.99 -5.01
C GLU A 53 6.12 14.48 -3.57
N ARG A 54 5.66 15.32 -2.64
CA ARG A 54 5.56 14.96 -1.22
C ARG A 54 4.58 13.81 -1.01
N LEU A 55 3.45 13.82 -1.71
CA LEU A 55 2.49 12.72 -1.68
C LEU A 55 3.14 11.38 -2.08
N ALA A 56 3.91 11.37 -3.16
CA ALA A 56 4.60 10.19 -3.64
C ALA A 56 5.64 9.68 -2.63
N GLU A 57 6.44 10.59 -2.09
CA GLU A 57 7.45 10.29 -1.06
C GLU A 57 6.82 9.70 0.20
N GLN A 58 5.81 10.36 0.76
CA GLN A 58 5.18 9.92 2.01
C GLN A 58 4.46 8.57 1.84
N ARG A 59 3.88 8.28 0.67
CA ARG A 59 3.35 6.95 0.36
C ARG A 59 4.44 5.88 0.30
N ALA A 60 5.58 6.18 -0.30
CA ALA A 60 6.70 5.24 -0.37
C ALA A 60 7.23 4.90 1.02
N LEU A 61 7.39 5.91 1.88
CA LEU A 61 7.80 5.73 3.28
C LEU A 61 6.77 4.91 4.07
N ALA A 62 5.48 5.22 3.95
CA ALA A 62 4.41 4.46 4.62
C ALA A 62 4.45 2.96 4.27
N ILE A 63 4.68 2.63 3.00
CA ILE A 63 4.82 1.25 2.51
C ILE A 63 6.08 0.60 3.08
N ALA A 64 7.22 1.30 3.02
CA ALA A 64 8.50 0.78 3.50
C ALA A 64 8.42 0.43 4.99
N GLN A 65 7.91 1.34 5.82
CA GLN A 65 7.78 1.15 7.26
C GLN A 65 6.78 0.03 7.61
N SER A 66 5.63 -0.04 6.93
CA SER A 66 4.67 -1.14 7.16
C SER A 66 5.26 -2.51 6.78
N THR A 67 6.08 -2.55 5.73
CA THR A 67 6.78 -3.78 5.30
C THR A 67 7.85 -4.18 6.31
N ALA A 68 8.64 -3.22 6.80
CA ALA A 68 9.64 -3.45 7.83
C ALA A 68 9.01 -3.95 9.14
N ALA A 69 7.91 -3.33 9.59
CA ALA A 69 7.17 -3.78 10.77
C ALA A 69 6.64 -5.21 10.63
N ALA A 70 6.11 -5.58 9.45
CA ALA A 70 5.69 -6.95 9.18
C ALA A 70 6.87 -7.94 9.28
N GLY A 71 8.04 -7.57 8.77
CA GLY A 71 9.26 -8.40 8.89
C GLY A 71 9.75 -8.55 10.33
N LEU A 72 9.76 -7.47 11.11
CA LEU A 72 10.19 -7.50 12.51
C LEU A 72 9.25 -8.34 13.39
N THR A 73 7.94 -8.24 13.17
CA THR A 73 6.94 -8.98 13.97
C THR A 73 6.99 -10.49 13.78
N GLU A 74 7.41 -10.98 12.61
CA GLU A 74 7.61 -12.42 12.36
C GLU A 74 8.63 -13.03 13.31
N GLY A 75 9.72 -12.31 13.60
CA GLY A 75 10.75 -12.75 14.55
C GLY A 75 10.33 -12.62 16.02
N ALA A 76 9.45 -11.66 16.34
CA ALA A 76 9.05 -11.35 17.72
C ALA A 76 7.85 -12.16 18.23
N GLY A 77 7.08 -12.81 17.35
CA GLY A 77 5.83 -13.48 17.72
C GLY A 77 4.69 -12.53 18.08
N ASP A 78 4.83 -11.23 17.80
CA ASP A 78 3.78 -10.23 18.03
C ASP A 78 2.72 -10.29 16.91
N LEU A 79 1.78 -11.21 17.09
CA LEU A 79 0.68 -11.43 16.15
C LEU A 79 -0.26 -10.22 16.04
N TRP A 80 -0.36 -9.40 17.09
CA TRP A 80 -1.24 -8.24 17.05
C TRP A 80 -0.67 -7.18 16.11
N THR A 81 0.59 -6.80 16.29
CA THR A 81 1.26 -5.82 15.42
C THR A 81 1.36 -6.36 13.98
N LEU A 82 1.60 -7.66 13.81
CA LEU A 82 1.62 -8.29 12.47
C LEU A 82 0.26 -8.16 11.77
N ARG A 83 -0.85 -8.37 12.49
CA ARG A 83 -2.20 -8.18 11.91
C ARG A 83 -2.43 -6.74 11.46
N VAL A 84 -1.96 -5.76 12.22
CA VAL A 84 -2.11 -4.35 11.83
C VAL A 84 -1.23 -4.03 10.62
N ALA A 85 0.03 -4.49 10.61
CA ALA A 85 0.94 -4.29 9.48
C ALA A 85 0.38 -4.90 8.18
N LEU A 86 -0.22 -6.09 8.27
CA LEU A 86 -0.90 -6.77 7.16
C LEU A 86 -2.25 -6.16 6.76
N CYS A 87 -2.71 -5.10 7.43
CA CYS A 87 -3.84 -4.27 6.97
C CYS A 87 -3.37 -2.89 6.48
N ASN A 88 -2.48 -2.22 7.21
CA ASN A 88 -1.90 -0.92 6.82
C ASN A 88 -1.14 -1.01 5.50
N GLY A 89 -0.22 -1.98 5.38
CA GLY A 89 0.61 -2.15 4.18
C GLY A 89 -0.22 -2.30 2.90
N PRO A 90 -1.22 -3.20 2.87
CA PRO A 90 -2.14 -3.34 1.73
C PRO A 90 -2.92 -2.09 1.38
N GLU A 91 -3.38 -1.32 2.38
CA GLU A 91 -4.08 -0.05 2.15
C GLU A 91 -3.18 0.94 1.40
N PHE A 92 -1.93 1.07 1.83
CA PHE A 92 -0.94 1.97 1.22
C PHE A 92 -0.50 1.48 -0.16
N LEU A 93 -0.29 0.17 -0.34
CA LEU A 93 0.03 -0.46 -1.63
C LEU A 93 -1.09 -0.24 -2.65
N SER A 94 -2.35 -0.39 -2.24
CA SER A 94 -3.50 -0.16 -3.10
C SER A 94 -3.63 1.31 -3.52
N ALA A 95 -3.25 2.26 -2.65
CA ALA A 95 -3.19 3.68 -3.00
C ALA A 95 -2.24 3.96 -4.18
N VAL A 96 -1.16 3.20 -4.32
CA VAL A 96 -0.19 3.26 -5.44
C VAL A 96 -0.40 2.16 -6.49
N CYS A 97 -1.61 1.58 -6.55
CA CYS A 97 -2.02 0.60 -7.57
C CYS A 97 -1.25 -0.74 -7.55
N ARG A 98 -0.61 -1.09 -6.44
CA ARG A 98 0.07 -2.39 -6.20
C ARG A 98 -0.88 -3.41 -5.54
N ASN A 99 -2.09 -3.54 -6.09
CA ASN A 99 -3.15 -4.31 -5.43
C ASN A 99 -2.91 -5.83 -5.45
N ASP A 100 -2.07 -6.35 -6.36
CA ASP A 100 -1.62 -7.74 -6.36
C ASP A 100 -0.90 -8.09 -5.06
N VAL A 101 0.08 -7.26 -4.68
CA VAL A 101 0.82 -7.41 -3.43
C VAL A 101 -0.10 -7.19 -2.23
N ALA A 102 -0.98 -6.18 -2.30
CA ALA A 102 -1.95 -5.92 -1.25
C ALA A 102 -2.85 -7.13 -0.95
N ILE A 103 -3.40 -7.78 -1.99
CA ILE A 103 -4.25 -8.96 -1.84
C ILE A 103 -3.47 -10.14 -1.23
N ALA A 104 -2.22 -10.37 -1.63
CA ALA A 104 -1.40 -11.44 -1.08
C ALA A 104 -1.15 -11.27 0.43
N LEU A 105 -0.90 -10.04 0.89
CA LEU A 105 -0.73 -9.72 2.31
C LEU A 105 -2.04 -9.88 3.10
N LEU A 106 -3.18 -9.49 2.51
CA LEU A 106 -4.51 -9.67 3.13
C LEU A 106 -4.92 -11.14 3.20
N ASP A 107 -4.53 -11.97 2.23
CA ASP A 107 -4.70 -13.42 2.30
C ASP A 107 -3.86 -14.01 3.45
N ARG A 108 -2.61 -13.57 3.57
CA ARG A 108 -1.74 -13.97 4.69
C ARG A 108 -2.35 -13.62 6.05
N TRP A 109 -3.00 -12.46 6.18
CA TRP A 109 -3.67 -12.05 7.42
C TRP A 109 -4.69 -13.10 7.92
N THR A 110 -5.43 -13.74 6.99
CA THR A 110 -6.45 -14.75 7.33
C THR A 110 -5.87 -16.04 7.89
N LYS A 111 -4.58 -16.29 7.64
CA LYS A 111 -3.87 -17.51 8.04
C LYS A 111 -3.17 -17.38 9.39
N LEU A 112 -3.14 -16.18 9.98
CA LEU A 112 -2.53 -15.96 11.28
C LEU A 112 -3.35 -16.65 12.39
N PRO A 113 -2.69 -17.28 13.39
CA PRO A 113 -3.36 -17.92 14.50
C PRO A 113 -4.02 -16.91 15.45
N GLY A 114 -4.92 -17.41 16.29
CA GLY A 114 -5.65 -16.63 17.29
C GLY A 114 -6.78 -15.78 16.72
N GLU A 115 -7.65 -15.30 17.60
CA GLU A 115 -8.78 -14.46 17.21
C GLU A 115 -8.38 -12.98 17.08
N ALA A 116 -8.62 -12.40 15.91
CA ALA A 116 -8.54 -10.97 15.73
C ALA A 116 -9.73 -10.27 16.39
N SER A 117 -9.48 -9.09 17.00
CA SER A 117 -10.55 -8.23 17.53
C SER A 117 -11.51 -7.79 16.43
N PRO A 118 -12.76 -7.41 16.77
CA PRO A 118 -13.74 -6.93 15.79
C PRO A 118 -13.23 -5.75 14.95
N SER A 119 -12.46 -4.84 15.57
CA SER A 119 -11.87 -3.69 14.88
C SER A 119 -10.86 -4.12 13.79
N LEU A 120 -9.98 -5.07 14.10
CA LEU A 120 -9.00 -5.59 13.14
C LEU A 120 -9.68 -6.36 12.00
N ARG A 121 -10.76 -7.10 12.29
CA ARG A 121 -11.58 -7.75 11.26
C ARG A 121 -12.25 -6.72 10.34
N ALA A 122 -12.80 -5.65 10.91
CA ALA A 122 -13.41 -4.59 10.13
C ALA A 122 -12.39 -3.91 9.20
N HIS A 123 -11.18 -3.61 9.71
CA HIS A 123 -10.09 -3.05 8.89
C HIS A 123 -9.68 -3.99 7.76
N HIS A 124 -9.49 -5.29 8.05
CA HIS A 124 -9.16 -6.28 7.04
C HIS A 124 -10.21 -6.33 5.91
N LEU A 125 -11.49 -6.41 6.26
CA LEU A 125 -12.59 -6.48 5.28
C LEU A 125 -12.70 -5.19 4.45
N TYR A 126 -12.55 -4.02 5.08
CA TYR A 126 -12.52 -2.73 4.40
C TYR A 126 -11.39 -2.68 3.37
N THR A 127 -10.16 -3.00 3.80
CA THR A 127 -8.98 -2.93 2.94
C THR A 127 -9.02 -3.95 1.82
N LEU A 128 -9.58 -5.15 2.06
CA LEU A 128 -9.82 -6.16 1.04
C LEU A 128 -10.82 -5.68 -0.01
N GLY A 129 -11.97 -5.14 0.42
CA GLY A 129 -12.98 -4.59 -0.48
C GLY A 129 -12.42 -3.47 -1.36
N TRP A 130 -11.68 -2.54 -0.75
CA TRP A 130 -11.01 -1.44 -1.45
C TRP A 130 -10.00 -1.94 -2.50
N SER A 131 -9.09 -2.83 -2.09
CA SER A 131 -8.02 -3.35 -2.95
C SER A 131 -8.58 -4.16 -4.12
N ALA A 132 -9.60 -4.99 -3.88
CA ALA A 132 -10.25 -5.79 -4.91
C ALA A 132 -11.00 -4.92 -5.94
N ALA A 133 -11.78 -3.94 -5.48
CA ALA A 133 -12.52 -3.04 -6.36
C ALA A 133 -11.56 -2.26 -7.29
N ARG A 134 -10.45 -1.77 -6.74
CA ARG A 134 -9.43 -1.02 -7.48
C ARG A 134 -8.68 -1.91 -8.49
N TRP A 135 -8.36 -3.15 -8.12
CA TRP A 135 -7.75 -4.13 -9.02
C TRP A 135 -8.63 -4.41 -10.25
N VAL A 136 -9.93 -4.65 -10.04
CA VAL A 136 -10.89 -4.90 -11.13
C VAL A 136 -10.97 -3.70 -12.07
N ASN A 137 -10.98 -2.47 -11.55
CA ASN A 137 -11.02 -1.26 -12.35
C ASN A 137 -9.75 -1.11 -13.21
N ILE A 138 -8.56 -1.31 -12.63
CA ILE A 138 -7.29 -1.25 -13.36
C ILE A 138 -7.23 -2.32 -14.47
N ALA A 139 -7.67 -3.55 -14.18
CA ALA A 139 -7.73 -4.61 -15.18
C ALA A 139 -8.65 -4.23 -16.36
N ARG A 140 -9.82 -3.65 -16.07
CA ARG A 140 -10.76 -3.14 -17.08
C ARG A 140 -10.14 -2.02 -17.91
N GLN A 141 -9.50 -1.03 -17.30
CA GLN A 141 -8.82 0.06 -18.01
C GLN A 141 -7.72 -0.45 -18.95
N ARG A 142 -6.91 -1.42 -18.50
CA ARG A 142 -5.88 -2.05 -19.33
C ARG A 142 -6.48 -2.79 -20.52
N GLN A 143 -7.61 -3.46 -20.35
CA GLN A 143 -8.31 -4.13 -21.44
C GLN A 143 -8.83 -3.13 -22.49
N HIS A 144 -9.43 -2.02 -22.06
CA HIS A 144 -9.87 -0.94 -22.96
C HIS A 144 -8.70 -0.29 -23.70
N ALA A 145 -7.61 0.04 -23.01
CA ALA A 145 -6.42 0.61 -23.65
C ALA A 145 -5.85 -0.32 -24.74
N ARG A 146 -5.79 -1.64 -24.45
CA ARG A 146 -5.33 -2.66 -25.42
C ARG A 146 -6.24 -2.76 -26.64
N THR A 147 -7.56 -2.74 -26.47
CA THR A 147 -8.50 -2.78 -27.60
C THR A 147 -8.42 -1.50 -28.42
N SER A 148 -8.43 -0.32 -27.79
CA SER A 148 -8.28 0.97 -28.48
C SER A 148 -6.98 1.07 -29.28
N TRP A 149 -5.86 0.60 -28.73
CA TRP A 149 -4.59 0.62 -29.44
C TRP A 149 -4.54 -0.37 -30.61
N ARG A 150 -5.15 -1.56 -30.46
CA ARG A 150 -5.33 -2.52 -31.56
C ARG A 150 -6.19 -1.93 -32.69
N TRP A 151 -7.23 -1.15 -32.36
CA TRP A 151 -8.06 -0.46 -33.35
C TRP A 151 -7.28 0.62 -34.10
N ARG A 152 -6.53 1.50 -33.39
CA ARG A 152 -5.68 2.52 -34.03
C ARG A 152 -4.65 1.92 -34.99
N ARG A 153 -3.92 0.88 -34.57
CA ARG A 153 -2.97 0.18 -35.47
C ARG A 153 -3.64 -0.43 -36.70
N ARG A 154 -4.88 -0.90 -36.57
CA ARG A 154 -5.64 -1.49 -37.70
C ARG A 154 -6.03 -0.42 -38.70
N LEU A 155 -6.49 0.73 -38.20
CA LEU A 155 -6.81 1.90 -39.01
C LEU A 155 -5.58 2.42 -39.77
N ASP A 156 -4.43 2.60 -39.09
CA ASP A 156 -3.19 3.03 -39.75
C ASP A 156 -2.76 2.07 -40.87
N ARG A 157 -2.87 0.75 -40.64
CA ARG A 157 -2.54 -0.26 -41.66
C ARG A 157 -3.52 -0.27 -42.83
N SER A 158 -4.81 -0.03 -42.60
CA SER A 158 -5.78 0.09 -43.69
C SER A 158 -5.57 1.36 -44.50
N THR A 159 -5.23 2.48 -43.86
CA THR A 159 -4.95 3.77 -44.52
C THR A 159 -3.69 3.69 -45.38
N ILE A 160 -2.64 3.03 -44.89
CA ILE A 160 -1.40 2.78 -45.66
C ILE A 160 -1.68 1.85 -46.86
N ARG A 161 -2.51 0.81 -46.70
CA ARG A 161 -2.87 -0.09 -47.81
C ARG A 161 -3.73 0.59 -48.88
N SER A 162 -4.57 1.57 -48.54
CA SER A 162 -5.38 2.30 -49.52
C SER A 162 -4.57 3.33 -50.35
N MET A 163 -3.34 3.65 -49.96
CA MET A 163 -2.46 4.59 -50.66
C MET A 163 -1.44 3.91 -51.61
N LEU A 164 -1.36 2.58 -51.60
CA LEU A 164 -0.50 1.84 -52.52
C LEU A 164 -1.23 1.59 -53.85
N PRO A 165 -0.64 1.93 -55.01
CA PRO A 165 -1.27 1.71 -56.31
C PRO A 165 -1.52 0.21 -56.52
N LYS A 166 -2.75 -0.12 -56.95
CA LYS A 166 -3.12 -1.50 -57.31
C LYS A 166 -2.30 -1.90 -58.55
N ARG A 167 -1.52 -2.96 -58.42
CA ARG A 167 -0.85 -3.63 -59.55
C ARG A 167 -1.87 -4.42 -60.37
#